data_AF-A0A922LSM3-F1
#
_entry.id   AF-A0A922LSM3-F1
#
_cell.length_a   1.000
_cell.length_b   1.000
_cell.length_c   1.000
_cell.angle_alpha   90.00
_cell.angle_beta   90.00
_cell.angle_gamma   90.00
#
_symmetry.space_group_name_H-M   'P 1'
#
loop_
_entity.id
_entity.type
_entity.pdbx_description
1 polymer ?
#
loop_
_entity_poly.entity_id
_entity_poly.type
_entity_poly.pdbx_seq_one_letter_code
_entity_poly.pdbx_strand_id
1 'polypeptide(L)' 'MLKDPFEVKRIRIPIENSKSSPNLIPSQSHRRMVGCICEPEADSINWLELEKGDPVQCYCGHWFKLVNYEDYFNMTNQ' A
#
# COMPACT_ATOMS: atom_id res chain seq x y z
N MET A 1 18.00 10.59 5.51
CA MET A 1 18.08 9.26 4.88
C MET A 1 16.68 8.70 4.80
N LEU A 2 16.31 8.03 3.69
CA LEU A 2 15.02 7.36 3.55
C LEU A 2 14.90 6.30 4.67
N LYS A 3 13.79 6.30 5.40
CA LYS A 3 13.53 5.32 6.47
C LYS A 3 13.11 4.02 5.78
N ASP A 4 13.97 2.99 5.82
CA ASP A 4 13.79 1.68 5.16
C ASP A 4 13.75 1.74 3.60
N PRO A 5 14.87 2.12 2.94
CA PRO A 5 14.91 2.26 1.47
C PRO A 5 14.75 0.93 0.72
N PHE A 6 14.94 -0.20 1.40
CA PHE A 6 14.81 -1.54 0.83
C PHE A 6 13.51 -2.24 1.24
N GLU A 7 12.63 -1.54 1.96
CA GLU A 7 11.28 -2.01 2.31
C GLU A 7 11.29 -3.41 2.96
N VAL A 8 12.24 -3.64 3.85
CA VAL A 8 12.41 -4.93 4.53
C VAL A 8 11.22 -5.20 5.45
N LYS A 9 10.55 -4.13 5.93
CA LYS A 9 9.38 -4.24 6.79
C LYS A 9 8.10 -4.37 5.98
N ARG A 10 7.22 -5.26 6.44
CA ARG A 10 5.85 -5.37 5.92
C ARG A 10 5.05 -4.12 6.28
N ILE A 11 4.30 -3.60 5.32
CA ILE A 11 3.30 -2.55 5.54
C ILE A 11 2.10 -3.19 6.24
N ARG A 12 1.65 -2.59 7.34
CA ARG A 12 0.42 -3.00 8.03
C ARG A 12 -0.75 -2.17 7.53
N ILE A 13 -1.91 -2.81 7.40
CA ILE A 13 -3.15 -2.13 7.04
C ILE A 13 -3.67 -1.40 8.30
N PRO A 14 -3.79 -0.06 8.30
CA PRO A 14 -4.48 0.70 9.34
C PRO A 14 -5.92 0.24 9.56
N ILE A 15 -6.40 0.45 10.79
CA ILE A 15 -7.79 0.19 11.20
C ILE A 15 -8.76 1.02 10.34
N GLU A 16 -8.42 2.28 10.11
CA GLU A 16 -9.15 3.14 9.18
C GLU A 16 -8.58 2.97 7.77
N ASN A 17 -9.34 2.29 6.92
CA ASN A 17 -8.99 2.09 5.53
C ASN A 17 -10.24 2.20 4.65
N SER A 18 -10.22 3.14 3.72
CA SER A 18 -11.35 3.45 2.84
C SER A 18 -10.87 4.01 1.51
N LYS A 19 -11.78 4.24 0.57
CA LYS A 19 -11.43 4.88 -0.71
C LYS A 19 -10.83 6.29 -0.52
N SER A 20 -11.29 7.03 0.48
CA SER A 20 -10.77 8.36 0.82
C SER A 20 -9.50 8.32 1.68
N SER A 21 -9.31 7.25 2.45
CA SER A 21 -8.10 7.01 3.26
C SER A 21 -7.49 5.63 2.92
N PRO A 22 -6.85 5.49 1.73
CA PRO A 22 -6.29 4.22 1.29
C PRO A 22 -4.92 3.92 1.93
N ASN A 23 -4.50 2.67 1.85
CA ASN A 23 -3.14 2.23 2.20
C ASN A 23 -2.15 2.80 1.18
N LEU A 24 -1.27 3.68 1.62
CA LEU A 24 -0.27 4.30 0.74
C LEU A 24 0.89 3.34 0.50
N ILE A 25 1.16 3.06 -0.78
CA ILE A 25 2.25 2.18 -1.20
C ILE A 25 3.28 3.04 -1.95
N PRO A 26 4.49 3.24 -1.39
CA PRO A 26 5.51 4.02 -2.06
C PRO A 26 6.08 3.28 -3.28
N SER A 27 6.43 3.99 -4.35
CA SER A 27 7.12 3.41 -5.51
C SER A 27 7.85 4.49 -6.31
N GLN A 28 9.00 4.14 -6.91
CA GLN A 28 9.64 4.99 -7.93
C GLN A 28 9.03 4.74 -9.32
N SER A 29 8.47 3.55 -9.54
CA SER A 29 7.85 3.15 -10.81
C SER A 29 6.41 3.65 -10.93
N HIS A 30 5.89 3.72 -12.16
CA HIS A 30 4.49 4.04 -12.43
C HIS A 30 3.51 2.91 -12.05
N ARG A 31 4.03 1.70 -11.85
CA ARG A 31 3.27 0.52 -11.45
C ARG A 31 4.00 -0.30 -10.40
N ARG A 32 3.26 -1.03 -9.57
CA ARG A 32 3.80 -1.93 -8.55
C ARG A 32 2.81 -3.06 -8.24
N MET A 33 3.31 -4.29 -8.17
CA MET A 33 2.54 -5.42 -7.69
C MET A 33 2.48 -5.42 -6.16
N VAL A 34 1.28 -5.64 -5.61
CA VAL A 34 1.00 -5.68 -4.17
C VAL A 34 0.31 -6.98 -3.83
N GLY A 35 0.79 -7.65 -2.79
CA GLY A 35 0.13 -8.81 -2.20
C GLY A 35 -0.62 -8.42 -0.93
N CYS A 36 -1.93 -8.62 -0.92
CA CYS A 36 -2.78 -8.42 0.25
C CYS A 36 -3.06 -9.76 0.93
N ILE A 37 -2.61 -9.89 2.18
CA ILE A 37 -3.03 -10.94 3.10
C ILE A 37 -4.26 -10.41 3.81
N CYS A 38 -5.44 -10.92 3.43
CA CYS A 38 -6.73 -10.32 3.82
C CYS A 38 -7.10 -10.57 5.28
N GLU A 39 -6.70 -11.72 5.80
CA GLU A 39 -6.92 -12.15 7.17
C GLU A 39 -5.59 -12.72 7.71
N PRO A 40 -5.29 -12.58 9.01
CA PRO A 40 -4.00 -13.02 9.56
C PRO A 40 -3.68 -14.50 9.30
N GLU A 41 -4.71 -15.34 9.23
CA GLU A 41 -4.63 -16.79 9.00
C GLU A 41 -4.82 -17.19 7.53
N ALA A 42 -4.88 -16.24 6.59
CA ALA A 42 -5.12 -16.56 5.20
C ALA A 42 -3.95 -17.35 4.57
N ASP A 43 -4.26 -18.50 3.97
CA ASP A 43 -3.31 -19.35 3.23
C ASP A 43 -3.08 -18.89 1.77
N SER A 44 -3.74 -17.79 1.37
CA SER A 44 -3.66 -17.26 0.01
C SER A 44 -3.39 -15.76 0.02
N ILE A 45 -2.67 -15.30 -1.01
CA ILE A 45 -2.34 -13.89 -1.21
C ILE A 45 -3.15 -13.37 -2.40
N ASN A 46 -3.88 -12.28 -2.18
CA ASN A 46 -4.54 -11.57 -3.27
C ASN A 46 -3.56 -10.58 -3.90
N TRP A 47 -3.21 -10.83 -5.16
CA TRP A 47 -2.29 -9.99 -5.91
C TRP A 47 -3.03 -8.92 -6.70
N LEU A 48 -2.53 -7.68 -6.60
CA LEU A 48 -3.08 -6.50 -7.25
C LEU A 48 -1.95 -5.78 -7.97
N GLU A 49 -2.18 -5.34 -9.20
CA GLU A 49 -1.30 -4.37 -9.85
C GLU A 49 -1.83 -2.97 -9.56
N LEU A 50 -1.02 -2.15 -8.90
CA LEU A 50 -1.32 -0.75 -8.67
C LEU A 50 -0.64 0.08 -9.75
N GLU A 51 -1.38 0.99 -10.38
CA GLU A 51 -0.83 2.05 -11.22
C GLU A 51 -0.99 3.41 -10.51
N LYS A 52 -0.18 4.40 -10.88
CA LYS A 52 -0.33 5.75 -10.31
C LYS A 52 -1.68 6.34 -10.72
N GLY A 53 -2.40 6.90 -9.75
CA GLY A 53 -3.72 7.51 -9.98
C GLY A 53 -4.70 7.17 -8.88
N ASP A 54 -5.84 6.61 -9.27
CA ASP A 54 -6.92 6.27 -8.34
C ASP A 54 -6.58 5.07 -7.44
N PRO A 55 -7.09 5.05 -6.20
CA PRO A 55 -6.90 3.91 -5.33
C PRO A 55 -7.64 2.67 -5.87
N VAL A 56 -7.00 1.52 -5.70
CA VAL A 56 -7.53 0.20 -6.11
C VAL A 56 -8.01 -0.54 -4.87
N GLN A 57 -9.14 -1.23 -4.98
CA GLN A 57 -9.70 -2.04 -3.91
C GLN A 57 -9.30 -3.51 -4.08
N CYS A 58 -8.85 -4.13 -2.99
CA CYS A 58 -8.72 -5.57 -2.88
C CYS A 58 -10.10 -6.23 -2.72
N TYR A 59 -10.21 -7.51 -3.03
CA TYR A 59 -11.43 -8.30 -2.82
C TYR A 59 -11.97 -8.24 -1.37
N CYS A 60 -11.08 -8.16 -0.38
CA CYS A 60 -11.48 -8.03 1.04
C CYS A 60 -12.05 -6.65 1.41
N GLY A 61 -12.03 -5.69 0.48
CA GLY A 61 -12.53 -4.35 0.69
C GLY A 61 -11.47 -3.31 1.05
N HIS A 62 -10.22 -3.73 1.34
CA HIS A 62 -9.14 -2.80 1.63
C HIS A 62 -8.68 -2.03 0.38
N TRP A 63 -8.39 -0.74 0.55
CA TRP A 63 -7.99 0.18 -0.50
C TRP A 63 -6.49 0.44 -0.45
N PHE A 64 -5.86 0.53 -1.63
CA PHE A 64 -4.44 0.77 -1.81
C PHE A 64 -4.20 1.85 -2.85
N LYS A 65 -3.24 2.73 -2.62
CA LYS A 65 -2.88 3.80 -3.56
C LYS A 65 -1.38 3.87 -3.76
N LEU A 66 -0.95 3.84 -5.02
CA LEU A 66 0.45 4.01 -5.37
C LEU A 66 0.84 5.49 -5.27
N VAL A 67 1.89 5.80 -4.52
CA VAL A 67 2.40 7.17 -4.31
C VAL A 67 3.91 7.22 -4.51
N ASN A 68 4.45 8.41 -4.72
CA ASN A 68 5.90 8.60 -4.75
C ASN A 68 6.46 8.48 -3.33
N TYR A 69 7.76 8.18 -3.21
CA TYR A 69 8.43 8.13 -1.92
C TYR A 69 8.35 9.47 -1.17
N GLU A 70 8.51 10.60 -1.87
CA GLU A 70 8.41 11.94 -1.26
C GLU A 70 7.05 12.15 -0.59
N ASP A 71 5.96 11.86 -1.32
CA ASP A 71 4.59 11.98 -0.81
C ASP A 71 4.37 11.07 0.40
N TYR A 72 4.84 9.82 0.33
CA TYR A 72 4.74 8.86 1.42
C TYR A 72 5.42 9.39 2.69
N PHE A 73 6.66 9.86 2.61
CA PHE A 73 7.38 10.36 3.79
C PHE A 73 6.79 11.65 4.36
N ASN A 74 6.24 12.52 3.52
CA ASN A 74 5.57 13.73 3.98
C ASN A 74 4.29 13.40 4.78
N MET A 75 3.58 12.34 4.39
CA MET A 75 2.32 11.93 5.02
C MET A 75 2.52 11.02 6.25
N THR A 76 3.65 10.32 6.37
CA THR A 76 3.90 9.37 7.49
C THR A 76 4.86 9.88 8.57
N ASN A 77 5.45 11.07 8.42
CA ASN A 77 6.36 11.68 9.42
C ASN A 77 5.74 12.88 10.17
N GLN A 78 4.39 12.96 10.22
CA GLN A 78 3.66 13.61 11.31
C GLN A 78 3.33 12.57 12.38
#